data_AF-A0AAE9QW71-F1
#
_entry.id   AF-A0AAE9QW71-F1
#
_cell.length_a   1.000
_cell.length_b   1.000
_cell.length_c   1.000
_cell.angle_alpha   90.00
_cell.angle_beta   90.00
_cell.angle_gamma   90.00
#
_symmetry.space_group_name_H-M   'P 1'
#
loop_
_entity.id
_entity.type
_entity.pdbx_description
1 polymer ?
#
loop_
_entity_poly.entity_id
_entity_poly.type
_entity_poly.pdbx_seq_one_letter_code
_entity_poly.pdbx_strand_id
1 'polypeptide(L)' 'MHSFSKPGYPYDNAVTEAFFKYLKHRQINRKKYQNIKQVQLDCFEYIENFYNNYNPHTANLGLTPNQKEENYFNAIK' A
#
# COMPACT_ATOMS: atom_id res chain seq x y z
N MET A 1 15.74 -1.16 11.81
CA MET A 1 14.71 -1.54 10.81
C MET A 1 14.95 -3.01 10.50
N HIS A 2 14.05 -3.89 10.94
CA HIS A 2 14.22 -5.34 10.79
C HIS A 2 13.47 -5.77 9.51
N SER A 3 14.12 -6.54 8.64
CA SER A 3 13.46 -7.12 7.47
C SER A 3 12.57 -8.26 7.93
N PHE A 4 11.31 -8.27 7.51
CA PHE A 4 10.37 -9.36 7.80
C PHE A 4 10.40 -10.47 6.73
N SER A 5 11.35 -10.38 5.81
CA SER A 5 11.53 -11.36 4.74
C SER A 5 12.24 -12.61 5.27
N LYS A 6 11.98 -13.78 4.67
CA LYS A 6 12.80 -14.97 4.94
C LYS A 6 14.26 -14.68 4.56
N PRO A 7 15.24 -15.18 5.33
CA PRO A 7 16.65 -15.09 4.95
C PRO A 7 16.86 -15.58 3.51
N GLY A 8 17.47 -14.76 2.66
CA GLY A 8 17.69 -15.06 1.24
C GLY A 8 16.63 -14.56 0.25
N TYR A 9 15.54 -13.93 0.72
CA TYR A 9 14.45 -13.42 -0.15
C TYR A 9 14.26 -11.90 0.01
N PRO A 10 15.19 -11.07 -0.48
CA PRO A 10 15.17 -9.63 -0.26
C PRO A 10 14.00 -8.90 -0.95
N TYR A 11 13.38 -9.51 -1.95
CA TYR A 11 12.31 -8.88 -2.74
C TYR A 11 10.90 -9.14 -2.20
N ASP A 12 10.72 -10.13 -1.32
CA ASP A 12 9.40 -10.51 -0.80
C ASP A 12 8.73 -9.36 -0.01
N ASN A 13 9.53 -8.55 0.68
CA ASN A 13 9.03 -7.42 1.46
C ASN A 13 9.03 -6.08 0.68
N ALA A 14 9.53 -6.05 -0.57
CA ALA A 14 9.73 -4.80 -1.30
C ALA A 14 8.41 -4.02 -1.53
N VAL A 15 7.31 -4.72 -1.80
CA VAL A 15 5.98 -4.12 -1.97
C VAL A 15 5.49 -3.46 -0.68
N THR A 16 5.62 -4.18 0.42
CA THR A 16 5.22 -3.73 1.76
C THR A 16 6.07 -2.56 2.23
N GLU A 17 7.39 -2.60 1.99
CA GLU A 17 8.30 -1.50 2.30
C GLU A 17 7.95 -0.23 1.51
N ALA A 18 7.66 -0.38 0.20
CA ALA A 18 7.21 0.73 -0.63
C ALA A 18 5.89 1.32 -0.11
N PHE A 19 4.91 0.46 0.22
CA PHE A 19 3.63 0.88 0.79
C PHE A 19 3.85 1.76 2.04
N PHE A 20 4.57 1.26 3.05
CA PHE A 20 4.78 1.99 4.29
C PHE A 20 5.61 3.25 4.11
N LYS A 21 6.58 3.25 3.19
CA LYS A 21 7.35 4.45 2.84
C LYS A 21 6.42 5.56 2.34
N TYR A 22 5.54 5.25 1.39
CA TYR A 22 4.63 6.25 0.81
C TYR A 22 3.51 6.66 1.77
N LEU A 23 2.91 5.72 2.52
CA LEU A 23 1.90 6.03 3.54
C LEU A 23 2.46 7.03 4.57
N LYS A 24 3.67 6.78 5.09
CA LYS A 24 4.30 7.68 6.05
C LYS A 24 4.58 9.05 5.44
N HIS A 25 5.15 9.09 4.24
CA HIS A 25 5.52 10.33 3.59
C HIS A 25 4.31 11.20 3.21
N ARG A 26 3.26 10.58 2.67
CA ARG A 26 2.09 11.28 2.10
C ARG A 26 1.03 11.62 3.13
N GLN A 27 0.81 10.77 4.13
CA GLN A 27 -0.27 10.93 5.10
C GLN A 27 0.27 11.19 6.52
N ILE A 28 0.94 10.20 7.10
CA ILE A 28 1.20 10.16 8.55
C ILE A 28 2.16 11.27 9.00
N ASN A 29 3.26 11.51 8.29
CA ASN A 29 4.28 12.47 8.71
C ASN A 29 3.83 13.94 8.54
N ARG A 30 2.70 14.19 7.87
CA ARG A 30 2.18 15.55 7.62
C ARG A 30 1.14 15.99 8.64
N LYS A 31 0.73 15.10 9.53
CA LYS A 31 -0.35 15.33 10.51
C LYS A 31 0.16 15.08 11.93
N LYS A 32 -0.45 15.77 12.90
CA LYS A 32 -0.29 15.45 14.33
C LYS A 32 -1.54 14.75 14.80
N TYR A 33 -1.39 13.57 15.39
CA TYR A 33 -2.49 12.75 15.87
C TYR A 33 -2.64 12.89 17.38
N GLN A 34 -3.89 12.96 17.84
CA GLN A 34 -4.19 13.04 19.27
C GLN A 34 -4.40 11.65 19.90
N ASN A 35 -4.83 10.67 19.10
CA ASN A 35 -5.08 9.31 19.55
C ASN A 35 -4.93 8.30 18.39
N ILE A 36 -4.83 7.02 18.75
CA ILE A 36 -4.63 5.92 17.80
C ILE A 36 -5.81 5.74 16.83
N LYS A 37 -7.04 6.08 17.23
CA LYS A 37 -8.23 5.94 16.37
C LYS A 37 -8.13 6.84 15.15
N GLN A 38 -7.61 8.06 15.31
CA GLN A 38 -7.37 8.96 14.17
C GLN A 38 -6.34 8.38 13.20
N VAL A 39 -5.27 7.76 13.71
CA VAL A 39 -4.27 7.10 12.85
C VAL A 39 -4.91 5.93 12.08
N GLN A 40 -5.73 5.12 12.75
CA GLN A 40 -6.42 3.99 12.13
C GLN A 40 -7.37 4.45 11.01
N LEU A 41 -8.16 5.50 11.26
CA LEU A 41 -9.04 6.07 10.25
C LEU A 41 -8.26 6.60 9.05
N ASP A 42 -7.19 7.36 9.28
CA ASP A 42 -6.35 7.89 8.21
C ASP A 42 -5.67 6.79 7.38
N CYS A 43 -5.25 5.69 8.02
CA CYS A 43 -4.74 4.52 7.33
C CYS A 43 -5.81 3.86 6.46
N PHE A 44 -7.02 3.69 6.99
CA PHE A 44 -8.16 3.13 6.25
C PHE A 44 -8.50 4.00 5.04
N GLU A 45 -8.66 5.31 5.23
CA GLU A 45 -8.94 6.23 4.14
C GLU A 45 -7.82 6.22 3.09
N TYR A 46 -6.55 6.17 3.50
CA TYR A 46 -5.45 6.09 2.56
C TYR A 46 -5.49 4.79 1.74
N ILE A 47 -5.80 3.65 2.36
CA ILE A 47 -5.84 2.35 1.69
C ILE A 47 -7.02 2.29 0.72
N GLU A 48 -8.24 2.52 1.23
CA GLU A 48 -9.48 2.34 0.48
C GLU A 48 -9.70 3.47 -0.53
N ASN A 49 -9.57 4.73 -0.10
CA ASN A 49 -9.93 5.87 -0.96
C ASN A 49 -8.80 6.35 -1.85
N PHE A 50 -7.58 5.81 -1.72
CA PHE A 50 -6.45 6.28 -2.53
C PHE A 50 -5.59 5.13 -3.07
N TYR A 51 -4.96 4.33 -2.21
CA TYR A 51 -3.95 3.36 -2.60
C TYR A 51 -4.54 2.27 -3.53
N ASN A 52 -5.63 1.64 -3.13
CA ASN A 52 -6.25 0.54 -3.88
C ASN A 52 -7.00 1.03 -5.12
N ASN A 53 -7.63 2.21 -5.05
CA ASN A 53 -8.57 2.70 -6.06
C ASN A 53 -7.99 3.70 -7.06
N TYR A 54 -6.98 4.51 -6.68
CA TYR A 54 -6.54 5.65 -7.50
C TYR A 54 -5.03 5.73 -7.73
N ASN A 55 -4.21 5.03 -6.97
CA ASN A 55 -2.76 5.11 -7.12
C ASN A 55 -2.27 4.07 -8.14
N PRO A 56 -1.84 4.46 -9.36
CA PRO A 56 -1.27 3.52 -10.31
C PRO A 56 0.13 3.08 -9.88
N HIS A 57 0.45 1.80 -10.08
CA HIS A 57 1.74 1.23 -9.72
C HIS A 57 2.52 0.81 -10.97
N THR A 58 3.79 1.21 -11.08
CA THR A 58 4.68 0.76 -12.17
C THR A 58 4.82 -0.76 -12.18
N ALA A 59 4.87 -1.38 -11.00
CA ALA A 59 4.88 -2.85 -10.84
C ALA A 59 3.62 -3.52 -11.41
N ASN A 60 2.51 -2.80 -11.47
CA ASN A 60 1.24 -3.26 -12.04
C ASN A 60 1.03 -2.76 -13.48
N LEU A 61 2.09 -2.36 -14.19
CA LEU A 61 2.02 -1.78 -15.53
C LEU A 61 1.17 -0.51 -15.61
N GLY A 62 1.15 0.29 -14.54
CA GLY A 62 0.37 1.52 -14.46
C GLY A 62 -1.08 1.32 -14.00
N LEU A 63 -1.48 0.10 -13.63
CA LEU A 63 -2.79 -0.17 -13.05
C LEU A 63 -2.80 0.06 -11.54
N THR A 64 -3.97 0.37 -11.01
CA THR A 64 -4.20 0.35 -9.56
C THR A 64 -4.26 -1.10 -9.05
N PRO A 65 -4.07 -1.35 -7.74
CA PRO A 65 -4.20 -2.68 -7.17
C PRO A 65 -5.55 -3.33 -7.49
N ASN A 66 -6.66 -2.59 -7.34
CA ASN A 66 -8.00 -3.12 -7.63
C ASN A 66 -8.19 -3.44 -9.11
N GLN A 67 -7.71 -2.59 -10.02
CA GLN A 67 -7.75 -2.87 -11.46
C GLN A 67 -6.94 -4.11 -11.83
N LYS A 68 -5.76 -4.27 -11.21
CA LYS A 68 -4.91 -5.44 -11.46
C LYS A 68 -5.57 -6.74 -10.98
N GLU A 69 -6.21 -6.68 -9.81
CA GLU A 69 -6.93 -7.80 -9.21
C GLU A 69 -8.20 -8.16 -10.02
N GLU A 70 -9.00 -7.16 -10.42
CA GLU A 70 -10.17 -7.36 -11.28
C GLU A 70 -9.78 -8.00 -12.61
N ASN A 71 -8.74 -7.50 -13.28
CA ASN A 71 -8.23 -8.08 -14.52
C ASN A 71 -7.77 -9.53 -14.34
N TYR A 72 -7.15 -9.85 -13.20
CA TYR A 72 -6.74 -11.22 -12.88
C TYR A 72 -7.97 -12.13 -12.76
N PHE A 73 -8.97 -11.75 -11.96
CA PHE A 73 -10.17 -12.57 -11.78
C PHE A 73 -11.01 -12.72 -13.06
N ASN A 74 -11.10 -11.67 -13.88
CA ASN A 74 -11.78 -11.72 -15.17
C ASN A 74 -11.06 -12.64 -16.18
N ALA A 75 -9.74 -12.79 -16.10
CA ALA A 75 -8.97 -13.66 -17.00
C ALA A 75 -9.04 -15.15 -16.64
N ILE A 76 -9.45 -15.48 -15.41
CA ILE A 76 -9.54 -16.87 -14.90
C ILE A 76 -10.99 -17.39 -14.95
N LYS A 77 -11.94 -16.49 -15.20
CA LYS A 77 -13.35 -16.78 -15.37
C LYS A 77 -13.66 -17.20 -16.80
#